data_AF-A0A164UVZ8-F1
#
_entry.id   AF-A0A164UVZ8-F1
#
_cell.length_a   1.000
_cell.length_b   1.000
_cell.length_c   1.000
_cell.angle_alpha   90.00
_cell.angle_beta   90.00
_cell.angle_gamma   90.00
#
_symmetry.space_group_name_H-M   'P 1'
#
loop_
_entity.id
_entity.type
_entity.pdbx_description
1 polymer ?
#
loop_
_entity_poly.entity_id
_entity_poly.type
_entity_poly.pdbx_seq_one_letter_code
_entity_poly.pdbx_strand_id
1 'polypeptide(L)'
;MQLFKPSGNTDIEGVDTTNACYGGTAALFNAVNWIQSQFWDGRYALVVAGDVAVYPPGPARPTGGAGAIAMLIGPNAPITFNRVRATHMEHVYDFYKPDLSSEFPTVDGKISIECYLSALDCCYERYCKKENRPDVSFDDFDYFCFHSPYCKLVLKSFARLCVNDYFLYSDKEQLDSKYPDLVPFKNLNLKETYFNRELEQAAVKCSKTSFEAKTLPSLMIASMVGNMYTPSLYGGLVSLLVNKNAESLLGKRIGMFSYGSGLASSMFSLQVSKDAGRVEPLLASLGDIPSRLEARTALPPAEFTTILKAKEDSYNKAPYQPTASLDTLTSGTYYLIEVDPQYRRTYGRRP
;
A
#
# COMPACT_ATOMS: atom_id res chain seq x y z
N MET A 1 20.74 -15.56 0.79
CA MET A 1 19.52 -16.18 1.35
C MET A 1 19.83 -16.95 2.64
N GLN A 2 19.96 -16.27 3.79
CA GLN A 2 20.36 -16.91 5.07
C GLN A 2 19.32 -17.94 5.55
N LEU A 3 18.03 -17.64 5.41
CA LEU A 3 16.93 -18.49 5.89
C LEU A 3 16.77 -19.80 5.10
N PHE A 4 17.19 -19.84 3.84
CA PHE A 4 17.08 -21.03 2.98
C PHE A 4 18.35 -21.88 2.94
N LYS A 5 19.48 -21.35 3.45
CA LYS A 5 20.75 -22.08 3.48
C LYS A 5 20.65 -23.44 4.21
N PRO A 6 19.97 -23.57 5.39
CA PRO A 6 19.88 -24.85 6.09
C PRO A 6 19.10 -25.93 5.32
N SER A 7 18.17 -25.57 4.43
CA SER A 7 17.45 -26.54 3.61
C SER A 7 18.20 -26.95 2.35
N GLY A 8 19.33 -26.30 2.04
CA GLY A 8 20.06 -26.47 0.79
C GLY A 8 19.37 -25.85 -0.43
N ASN A 9 18.23 -25.17 -0.26
CA ASN A 9 17.51 -24.55 -1.37
C ASN A 9 18.16 -23.21 -1.76
N THR A 10 19.04 -23.24 -2.76
CA THR A 10 19.74 -22.05 -3.29
C THR A 10 19.32 -21.67 -4.71
N ASP A 11 18.54 -22.51 -5.37
CA ASP A 11 18.00 -22.25 -6.71
C ASP A 11 16.65 -21.53 -6.57
N ILE A 12 16.71 -20.20 -6.39
CA ILE A 12 15.57 -19.33 -6.15
C ILE A 12 15.75 -18.06 -7.00
N GLU A 13 14.83 -17.83 -7.95
CA GLU A 13 14.82 -16.62 -8.76
C GLU A 13 14.31 -15.39 -8.00
N GLY A 14 14.65 -14.21 -8.50
CA GLY A 14 14.20 -12.92 -7.98
C GLY A 14 15.29 -12.16 -7.22
N VAL A 15 15.17 -10.84 -7.28
CA VAL A 15 16.03 -9.84 -6.62
C VAL A 15 15.15 -8.68 -6.14
N ASP A 16 15.77 -7.59 -5.69
CA ASP A 16 15.05 -6.38 -5.28
C ASP A 16 14.52 -5.60 -6.50
N THR A 17 13.36 -4.98 -6.34
CA THR A 17 12.75 -4.09 -7.34
C THR A 17 12.29 -2.80 -6.68
N THR A 18 12.72 -1.67 -7.21
CA THR A 18 12.59 -0.38 -6.53
C THR A 18 12.01 0.69 -7.43
N ASN A 19 10.89 1.26 -6.98
CA ASN A 19 10.43 2.60 -7.35
C ASN A 19 9.54 3.13 -6.22
N ALA A 20 10.13 3.84 -5.25
CA ALA A 20 9.42 4.35 -4.07
C ALA A 20 8.46 3.29 -3.47
N CYS A 21 7.25 3.67 -3.08
CA CYS A 21 6.23 2.79 -2.50
C CYS A 21 5.65 1.74 -3.48
N TYR A 22 6.05 1.72 -4.75
CA TYR A 22 5.52 0.81 -5.78
C TYR A 22 6.27 -0.54 -5.84
N GLY A 23 7.47 -0.63 -5.26
CA GLY A 23 8.35 -1.82 -5.36
C GLY A 23 7.67 -3.14 -4.99
N GLY A 24 6.85 -3.17 -3.94
CA GLY A 24 6.08 -4.36 -3.55
C GLY A 24 5.11 -4.84 -4.62
N THR A 25 4.45 -3.91 -5.33
CA THR A 25 3.54 -4.23 -6.44
C THR A 25 4.29 -4.72 -7.67
N ALA A 26 5.45 -4.14 -7.97
CA ALA A 26 6.32 -4.66 -9.03
C ALA A 26 6.74 -6.11 -8.73
N ALA A 27 7.19 -6.40 -7.51
CA ALA A 27 7.57 -7.75 -7.09
C ALA A 27 6.39 -8.72 -7.16
N LEU A 28 5.19 -8.29 -6.74
CA LEU A 28 3.98 -9.08 -6.83
C LEU A 28 3.58 -9.40 -8.27
N PHE A 29 3.66 -8.43 -9.17
CA PHE A 29 3.39 -8.69 -10.59
C PHE A 29 4.42 -9.63 -11.21
N ASN A 30 5.71 -9.46 -10.87
CA ASN A 30 6.77 -10.36 -11.32
C ASN A 30 6.52 -11.80 -10.85
N ALA A 31 6.14 -12.00 -9.58
CA ALA A 31 5.83 -13.31 -9.02
C ALA A 31 4.64 -13.99 -9.71
N VAL A 32 3.55 -13.25 -9.96
CA VAL A 32 2.39 -13.79 -10.68
C VAL A 32 2.75 -14.14 -12.13
N ASN A 33 3.52 -13.28 -12.81
CA ASN A 33 3.96 -13.53 -14.17
C ASN A 33 4.90 -14.74 -14.25
N TRP A 34 5.79 -14.92 -13.27
CA TRP A 34 6.68 -16.08 -13.18
C TRP A 34 5.89 -17.38 -13.02
N ILE A 35 4.92 -17.44 -12.10
CA ILE A 35 4.03 -18.60 -11.92
C ILE A 35 3.26 -18.94 -13.22
N GLN A 36 2.90 -17.93 -14.01
CA GLN A 36 2.19 -18.10 -15.27
C GLN A 36 3.11 -18.37 -16.48
N SER A 37 4.42 -18.39 -16.29
CA SER A 37 5.40 -18.56 -17.35
C SER A 37 5.71 -20.04 -17.62
N GLN A 38 6.35 -20.31 -18.76
CA GLN A 38 6.92 -21.63 -19.07
C GLN A 38 8.11 -22.02 -18.19
N PHE A 39 8.66 -21.09 -17.40
CA PHE A 39 9.78 -21.32 -16.49
C PHE A 39 9.32 -21.63 -15.06
N TRP A 40 8.01 -21.66 -14.80
CA TRP A 40 7.50 -22.07 -13.51
C TRP A 40 7.82 -23.54 -13.24
N ASP A 41 8.45 -23.80 -12.11
CA ASP A 41 8.92 -25.14 -11.72
C ASP A 41 7.98 -25.85 -10.71
N GLY A 42 6.77 -25.32 -10.52
CA GLY A 42 5.78 -25.87 -9.59
C GLY A 42 5.89 -25.35 -8.15
N ARG A 43 6.94 -24.59 -7.78
CA ARG A 43 7.13 -24.03 -6.43
C ARG A 43 6.35 -22.73 -6.24
N TYR A 44 6.17 -22.32 -4.98
CA TYR A 44 5.59 -21.01 -4.67
C TYR A 44 6.55 -19.86 -4.97
N ALA A 45 6.00 -18.70 -5.27
CA ALA A 45 6.74 -17.44 -5.18
C ALA A 45 6.49 -16.79 -3.80
N LEU A 46 7.52 -16.17 -3.24
CA LEU A 46 7.44 -15.41 -1.99
C LEU A 46 7.79 -13.95 -2.27
N VAL A 47 6.84 -13.05 -2.06
CA VAL A 47 7.03 -11.61 -2.23
C VAL A 47 7.15 -10.97 -0.86
N VAL A 48 8.18 -10.14 -0.65
CA VAL A 48 8.35 -9.36 0.58
C VAL A 48 8.38 -7.88 0.22
N ALA A 49 7.47 -7.12 0.82
CA ALA A 49 7.51 -5.67 0.83
C ALA A 49 7.87 -5.22 2.24
N GLY A 50 8.85 -4.33 2.42
CA GLY A 50 9.31 -3.92 3.73
C GLY A 50 10.06 -2.61 3.67
N ASP A 51 9.81 -1.74 4.64
CA ASP A 51 10.31 -0.36 4.60
C ASP A 51 10.25 0.30 5.99
N VAL A 52 11.06 1.34 6.15
CA VAL A 52 11.09 2.24 7.32
C VAL A 52 10.97 3.68 6.81
N ALA A 53 9.78 4.26 6.90
CA ALA A 53 9.46 5.59 6.43
C ALA A 53 9.78 6.64 7.50
N VAL A 54 10.86 7.39 7.30
CA VAL A 54 11.33 8.44 8.21
C VAL A 54 11.51 9.78 7.50
N TYR A 55 11.24 10.85 8.24
CA TYR A 55 11.25 12.23 7.75
C TYR A 55 11.95 13.16 8.75
N PRO A 56 12.55 14.27 8.26
CA PRO A 56 13.19 15.25 9.12
C PRO A 56 12.16 15.95 10.03
N PRO A 57 12.59 16.72 11.06
CA PRO A 57 11.67 17.52 11.85
C PRO A 57 10.82 18.42 10.95
N GLY A 58 9.50 18.34 11.07
CA GLY A 58 8.59 19.08 10.19
C GLY A 58 7.24 18.37 9.97
N PRO A 59 6.39 18.93 9.09
CA PRO A 59 5.01 18.49 8.92
C PRO A 59 4.86 17.08 8.31
N ALA A 60 5.90 16.54 7.69
CA ALA A 60 5.91 15.17 7.15
C ALA A 60 6.28 14.10 8.20
N ARG A 61 6.91 14.48 9.32
CA ARG A 61 7.29 13.51 10.38
C ARG A 61 6.13 12.68 10.92
N PRO A 62 4.93 13.24 11.17
CA PRO A 62 3.80 12.46 11.66
C PRO A 62 3.23 11.43 10.66
N THR A 63 3.66 11.47 9.40
CA THR A 63 3.25 10.50 8.37
C THR A 63 4.25 9.37 8.19
N GLY A 64 5.25 9.24 9.07
CA GLY A 64 6.18 8.11 9.06
C GLY A 64 5.52 6.81 9.51
N GLY A 65 6.28 5.73 9.50
CA GLY A 65 5.84 4.39 9.89
C GLY A 65 6.86 3.35 9.48
N ALA A 66 6.67 2.10 9.90
CA ALA A 66 7.54 1.00 9.52
C ALA A 66 6.77 -0.32 9.53
N GLY A 67 7.11 -1.21 8.61
CA GLY A 67 6.51 -2.53 8.57
C GLY A 67 7.02 -3.38 7.42
N ALA A 68 6.62 -4.64 7.42
CA ALA A 68 6.86 -5.56 6.34
C ALA A 68 5.68 -6.51 6.17
N ILE A 69 5.38 -6.88 4.92
CA ILE A 69 4.37 -7.87 4.55
C ILE A 69 5.04 -8.91 3.63
N ALA A 70 4.86 -10.18 3.97
CA ALA A 70 5.24 -11.30 3.13
C ALA A 70 3.98 -11.95 2.54
N MET A 71 3.98 -12.19 1.23
CA MET A 71 2.88 -12.79 0.49
C MET A 71 3.37 -14.05 -0.21
N LEU A 72 2.76 -15.19 0.12
CA LEU A 72 3.00 -16.45 -0.59
C LEU A 72 2.04 -16.53 -1.79
N ILE A 73 2.59 -16.68 -2.99
CA ILE A 73 1.84 -16.68 -4.25
C ILE A 73 1.90 -18.07 -4.88
N GLY A 74 0.75 -18.56 -5.32
CA GLY A 74 0.61 -19.88 -5.93
C GLY A 74 -0.73 -20.07 -6.64
N PRO A 75 -0.90 -21.20 -7.36
CA PRO A 75 -2.18 -21.54 -7.97
C PRO A 75 -3.26 -21.83 -6.89
N ASN A 76 -4.53 -21.79 -7.30
CA ASN A 76 -5.68 -22.10 -6.43
C ASN A 76 -5.82 -21.21 -5.18
N ALA A 77 -5.28 -19.99 -5.23
CA ALA A 77 -5.28 -19.06 -4.12
C ALA A 77 -6.70 -18.65 -3.66
N PRO A 78 -6.91 -18.34 -2.36
CA PRO A 78 -8.17 -17.79 -1.85
C PRO A 78 -8.46 -16.38 -2.38
N ILE A 79 -7.42 -15.65 -2.80
CA ILE A 79 -7.51 -14.33 -3.41
C ILE A 79 -6.74 -14.42 -4.72
N THR A 80 -7.45 -14.24 -5.83
CA THR A 80 -6.89 -14.36 -7.18
C THR A 80 -6.83 -13.00 -7.87
N PHE A 81 -5.95 -12.86 -8.86
CA PHE A 81 -5.91 -11.67 -9.71
C PHE A 81 -7.01 -11.73 -10.76
N ASN A 82 -7.75 -10.64 -10.93
CA ASN A 82 -8.46 -10.41 -12.18
C ASN A 82 -7.46 -10.09 -13.29
N ARG A 83 -7.84 -10.36 -14.54
CA ARG A 83 -6.95 -10.22 -15.70
C ARG A 83 -6.65 -8.77 -16.07
N VAL A 84 -7.34 -7.81 -15.47
CA VAL A 84 -7.18 -6.37 -15.76
C VAL A 84 -6.21 -5.72 -14.78
N ARG A 85 -5.17 -5.11 -15.36
CA ARG A 85 -4.22 -4.21 -14.68
C ARG A 85 -4.05 -2.97 -15.54
N ALA A 86 -4.07 -1.80 -14.94
CA ALA A 86 -3.89 -0.51 -15.59
C ALA A 86 -2.80 0.27 -14.88
N THR A 87 -1.83 0.75 -15.65
CA THR A 87 -0.58 1.31 -15.14
C THR A 87 -0.41 2.72 -15.68
N HIS A 88 0.14 3.61 -14.86
CA HIS A 88 0.58 4.93 -15.27
C HIS A 88 1.95 5.21 -14.64
N MET A 89 2.90 5.62 -15.47
CA MET A 89 4.26 5.99 -15.09
C MET A 89 4.59 7.29 -15.81
N GLU A 90 5.29 8.18 -15.12
CA GLU A 90 5.67 9.48 -15.63
C GLU A 90 6.97 9.90 -14.95
N HIS A 91 7.77 10.75 -15.61
CA HIS A 91 8.93 11.36 -14.97
C HIS A 91 8.52 12.61 -14.18
N VAL A 92 8.62 12.56 -12.85
CA VAL A 92 8.31 13.69 -11.95
C VAL A 92 9.28 13.72 -10.75
N TYR A 93 9.30 14.85 -10.03
CA TYR A 93 10.12 15.06 -8.82
C TYR A 93 9.24 15.41 -7.61
N ASP A 94 8.19 14.64 -7.38
CA ASP A 94 7.25 14.87 -6.28
C ASP A 94 7.80 14.42 -4.91
N PHE A 95 8.48 13.27 -4.88
CA PHE A 95 9.22 12.76 -3.74
C PHE A 95 10.34 11.83 -4.23
N TYR A 96 11.56 12.05 -3.76
CA TYR A 96 12.74 11.30 -4.17
C TYR A 96 13.86 11.37 -3.11
N LYS A 97 14.86 10.49 -3.21
CA LYS A 97 16.00 10.41 -2.27
C LYS A 97 17.32 10.64 -3.02
N PRO A 98 17.67 11.89 -3.36
CA PRO A 98 18.87 12.18 -4.15
C PRO A 98 20.15 12.16 -3.29
N ASP A 99 20.02 12.48 -1.99
CA ASP A 99 21.13 12.50 -1.04
C ASP A 99 21.36 11.11 -0.46
N LEU A 100 22.39 10.42 -0.96
CA LEU A 100 22.76 9.07 -0.51
C LEU A 100 23.35 9.03 0.90
N SER A 101 23.73 10.19 1.45
CA SER A 101 24.25 10.31 2.82
C SER A 101 23.15 10.44 3.87
N SER A 102 21.91 10.68 3.45
CA SER A 102 20.74 10.87 4.30
C SER A 102 19.67 9.81 4.05
N GLU A 103 18.94 9.42 5.09
CA GLU A 103 17.77 8.57 4.95
C GLU A 103 16.53 9.36 4.50
N PHE A 104 16.57 10.68 4.69
CA PHE A 104 15.45 11.57 4.49
C PHE A 104 15.20 11.87 3.01
N PRO A 105 13.92 11.93 2.60
CA PRO A 105 13.57 12.28 1.24
C PRO A 105 13.54 13.79 1.02
N THR A 106 13.76 14.19 -0.23
CA THR A 106 13.29 15.46 -0.76
C THR A 106 11.82 15.30 -1.16
N VAL A 107 10.95 16.18 -0.67
CA VAL A 107 9.50 16.10 -0.90
C VAL A 107 8.92 17.47 -1.23
N ASP A 108 8.18 17.55 -2.34
CA ASP A 108 7.24 18.63 -2.60
C ASP A 108 5.84 18.11 -2.26
N GLY A 109 5.34 18.46 -1.08
CA GLY A 109 4.08 17.93 -0.57
C GLY A 109 2.86 18.30 -1.43
N LYS A 110 2.88 19.46 -2.11
CA LYS A 110 1.77 19.85 -3.00
C LYS A 110 1.82 19.02 -4.27
N ILE A 111 2.98 18.95 -4.93
CA ILE A 111 3.15 18.17 -6.15
C ILE A 111 2.89 16.68 -5.89
N SER A 112 3.30 16.13 -4.75
CA SER A 112 3.04 14.72 -4.39
C SER A 112 1.56 14.37 -4.30
N ILE A 113 0.72 15.27 -3.79
CA ILE A 113 -0.73 15.06 -3.78
C ILE A 113 -1.31 15.12 -5.19
N GLU A 114 -0.86 16.08 -6.02
CA GLU A 114 -1.29 16.20 -7.41
C GLU A 114 -0.92 14.95 -8.22
N CYS A 115 0.34 14.53 -8.16
CA CYS A 115 0.85 13.33 -8.83
C CYS A 115 0.12 12.06 -8.37
N TYR A 116 -0.18 11.92 -7.07
CA TYR A 116 -0.96 10.79 -6.57
C TYR A 116 -2.37 10.75 -7.18
N LEU A 117 -3.09 11.87 -7.18
CA LEU A 117 -4.46 11.94 -7.69
C LEU A 117 -4.52 11.84 -9.22
N SER A 118 -3.57 12.45 -9.94
CA SER A 118 -3.50 12.32 -11.40
C SER A 118 -3.17 10.90 -11.83
N ALA A 119 -2.29 10.21 -11.10
CA ALA A 119 -1.98 8.81 -11.31
C ALA A 119 -3.19 7.90 -11.04
N LEU A 120 -3.99 8.23 -10.03
CA LEU A 120 -5.25 7.54 -9.74
C LEU A 120 -6.24 7.71 -10.89
N ASP A 121 -6.45 8.93 -11.38
CA ASP A 121 -7.33 9.23 -12.52
C ASP A 121 -6.89 8.41 -13.74
N CYS A 122 -5.61 8.49 -14.11
CA CYS A 122 -5.04 7.78 -15.26
C CYS A 122 -5.18 6.26 -15.13
N CYS A 123 -4.89 5.70 -13.96
CA CYS A 123 -4.98 4.26 -13.73
C CYS A 123 -6.44 3.80 -13.76
N TYR A 124 -7.35 4.54 -13.14
CA TYR A 124 -8.77 4.19 -13.08
C TYR A 124 -9.43 4.27 -14.45
N GLU A 125 -9.24 5.37 -15.19
CA GLU A 125 -9.75 5.50 -16.57
C GLU A 125 -9.26 4.35 -17.47
N ARG A 126 -7.96 4.03 -17.41
CA ARG A 126 -7.37 2.92 -18.16
C ARG A 126 -7.91 1.57 -17.69
N TYR A 127 -8.20 1.41 -16.40
CA TYR A 127 -8.79 0.20 -15.85
C TYR A 127 -10.19 -0.01 -16.43
N CYS A 128 -11.06 1.00 -16.36
CA CYS A 128 -12.41 0.96 -16.90
C CYS A 128 -12.40 0.64 -18.41
N LYS A 129 -11.51 1.28 -19.18
CA LYS A 129 -11.32 0.98 -20.62
C LYS A 129 -10.93 -0.48 -20.87
N LYS A 130 -10.06 -1.07 -20.03
CA LYS A 130 -9.60 -2.46 -20.19
C LYS A 130 -10.63 -3.51 -19.76
N GLU A 131 -11.59 -3.16 -18.91
CA GLU A 131 -12.74 -4.03 -18.59
C GLU A 131 -13.68 -4.22 -19.78
N ASN A 132 -13.53 -3.43 -20.85
CA ASN A 132 -14.30 -3.52 -22.09
C ASN A 132 -15.82 -3.45 -21.86
N ARG A 133 -16.24 -2.63 -20.89
CA ARG A 133 -17.63 -2.30 -20.59
C ARG A 133 -17.76 -0.77 -20.45
N PRO A 134 -18.80 -0.14 -21.02
CA PRO A 134 -18.94 1.31 -21.05
C PRO A 134 -19.37 1.93 -19.72
N ASP A 135 -19.72 1.12 -18.72
CA ASP A 135 -20.38 1.49 -17.46
C ASP A 135 -19.60 1.07 -16.20
N VAL A 136 -18.29 0.74 -16.33
CA VAL A 136 -17.45 0.30 -15.19
C VAL A 136 -17.17 1.43 -14.22
N SER A 137 -17.84 1.40 -13.07
CA SER A 137 -17.79 2.42 -12.03
C SER A 137 -17.18 1.88 -10.74
N PHE A 138 -17.05 2.72 -9.71
CA PHE A 138 -16.58 2.22 -8.41
C PHE A 138 -17.62 1.28 -7.77
N ASP A 139 -18.87 1.25 -8.28
CA ASP A 139 -19.90 0.33 -7.83
C ASP A 139 -19.64 -1.12 -8.22
N ASP A 140 -18.85 -1.37 -9.28
CA ASP A 140 -18.41 -2.71 -9.71
C ASP A 140 -17.41 -3.39 -8.76
N PHE A 141 -16.96 -2.68 -7.72
CA PHE A 141 -16.05 -3.18 -6.71
C PHE A 141 -16.75 -3.22 -5.36
N ASP A 142 -16.61 -4.32 -4.63
CA ASP A 142 -17.15 -4.44 -3.28
C ASP A 142 -16.28 -3.70 -2.26
N TYR A 143 -14.96 -3.69 -2.48
CA TYR A 143 -13.99 -3.04 -1.62
C TYR A 143 -12.90 -2.33 -2.42
N PHE A 144 -12.25 -1.36 -1.79
CA PHE A 144 -11.05 -0.74 -2.29
C PHE A 144 -9.95 -0.69 -1.22
N CYS A 145 -8.71 -0.92 -1.66
CA CYS A 145 -7.50 -0.68 -0.89
C CYS A 145 -6.58 0.25 -1.69
N PHE A 146 -5.98 1.21 -1.01
CA PHE A 146 -5.09 2.20 -1.60
C PHE A 146 -3.73 2.16 -0.89
N HIS A 147 -2.68 2.54 -1.60
CA HIS A 147 -1.46 3.01 -0.93
C HIS A 147 -1.85 4.10 0.06
N SER A 148 -1.50 3.91 1.34
CA SER A 148 -2.01 4.72 2.45
C SER A 148 -0.88 5.49 3.13
N PRO A 149 -0.40 6.62 2.57
CA PRO A 149 0.60 7.44 3.25
C PRO A 149 0.02 8.11 4.50
N TYR A 150 -1.27 8.42 4.48
CA TYR A 150 -2.08 8.80 5.63
C TYR A 150 -3.57 8.67 5.28
N CYS A 151 -4.41 8.37 6.27
CA CYS A 151 -5.83 8.02 6.04
C CYS A 151 -6.64 9.11 5.34
N LYS A 152 -6.32 10.39 5.57
CA LYS A 152 -7.01 11.51 4.91
C LYS A 152 -6.80 11.51 3.39
N LEU A 153 -5.63 11.12 2.89
CA LEU A 153 -5.42 11.00 1.44
C LEU A 153 -6.27 9.86 0.86
N VAL A 154 -6.42 8.74 1.58
CA VAL A 154 -7.25 7.61 1.14
C VAL A 154 -8.73 8.00 1.04
N LEU A 155 -9.24 8.75 2.01
CA LEU A 155 -10.59 9.33 1.94
C LEU A 155 -10.77 10.19 0.67
N LYS A 156 -9.80 11.08 0.40
CA LYS A 156 -9.81 11.92 -0.82
C LYS A 156 -9.70 11.08 -2.09
N SER A 157 -8.91 10.01 -2.07
CA SER A 157 -8.70 9.09 -3.20
C SER A 157 -9.98 8.35 -3.56
N PHE A 158 -10.69 7.85 -2.57
CA PHE A 158 -11.98 7.20 -2.80
C PHE A 158 -13.02 8.19 -3.33
N ALA A 159 -13.10 9.39 -2.72
CA ALA A 159 -13.93 10.48 -3.25
C ALA A 159 -13.55 10.87 -4.69
N ARG A 160 -12.26 10.77 -5.05
CA ARG A 160 -11.77 11.03 -6.40
C ARG A 160 -12.27 10.01 -7.42
N LEU A 161 -12.52 8.76 -7.03
CA LEU A 161 -13.17 7.79 -7.92
C LEU A 161 -14.60 8.22 -8.29
N CYS A 162 -15.35 8.76 -7.33
CA CYS A 162 -16.68 9.34 -7.57
C CYS A 162 -16.62 10.52 -8.55
N VAL A 163 -15.60 11.38 -8.41
CA VAL A 163 -15.34 12.44 -9.40
C VAL A 163 -15.03 11.84 -10.76
N ASN A 164 -14.15 10.83 -10.85
CA ASN A 164 -13.85 10.18 -12.13
C ASN A 164 -15.11 9.59 -12.77
N ASP A 165 -15.94 8.84 -12.04
CA ASP A 165 -17.20 8.31 -12.57
C ASP A 165 -18.06 9.44 -13.15
N TYR A 166 -18.23 10.54 -12.41
CA TYR A 166 -18.99 11.69 -12.88
C TYR A 166 -18.43 12.34 -14.16
N PHE A 167 -17.10 12.40 -14.31
CA PHE A 167 -16.45 13.03 -15.47
C PHE A 167 -16.27 12.08 -16.66
N LEU A 168 -16.03 10.79 -16.44
CA LEU A 168 -15.70 9.80 -17.47
C LEU A 168 -16.91 9.37 -18.32
N TYR A 169 -18.12 9.33 -17.75
CA TYR A 169 -19.29 8.91 -18.53
C TYR A 169 -19.92 10.05 -19.33
N SER A 170 -20.49 9.66 -20.48
CA SER A 170 -21.17 10.54 -21.42
C SER A 170 -22.63 10.82 -21.05
N ASP A 171 -23.30 9.92 -20.32
CA ASP A 171 -24.69 10.11 -19.88
C ASP A 171 -24.75 11.01 -18.63
N LYS A 172 -24.87 12.32 -18.86
CA LYS A 172 -24.86 13.31 -17.78
C LYS A 172 -26.17 13.39 -17.01
N GLU A 173 -27.31 13.04 -17.59
CA GLU A 173 -28.61 13.15 -16.90
C GLU A 173 -28.74 12.12 -15.76
N GLN A 174 -28.33 10.88 -16.02
CA GLN A 174 -28.29 9.84 -14.99
C GLN A 174 -27.27 10.18 -13.89
N LEU A 175 -26.11 10.73 -14.27
CA LEU A 175 -25.05 11.10 -13.34
C LEU A 175 -25.41 12.30 -12.46
N ASP A 176 -26.08 13.32 -12.99
CA ASP A 176 -26.56 14.47 -12.22
C ASP A 176 -27.53 14.01 -11.11
N SER A 177 -28.35 12.99 -11.41
CA SER A 177 -29.25 12.37 -10.43
C SER A 177 -28.50 11.55 -9.37
N LYS A 178 -27.43 10.84 -9.77
CA LYS A 178 -26.61 10.01 -8.87
C LYS A 178 -25.67 10.85 -8.00
N TYR A 179 -25.17 11.97 -8.53
CA TYR A 179 -24.17 12.83 -7.90
C TYR A 179 -24.61 14.30 -7.89
N PRO A 180 -25.74 14.64 -7.23
CA PRO A 180 -26.30 15.98 -7.28
C PRO A 180 -25.35 17.06 -6.74
N ASP A 181 -24.53 16.74 -5.73
CA ASP A 181 -23.55 17.71 -5.20
C ASP A 181 -22.38 17.99 -6.17
N LEU A 182 -22.20 17.18 -7.23
CA LEU A 182 -21.12 17.38 -8.23
C LEU A 182 -21.55 18.22 -9.45
N VAL A 183 -22.86 18.42 -9.64
CA VAL A 183 -23.45 19.20 -10.74
C VAL A 183 -22.85 20.61 -10.89
N PRO A 184 -22.60 21.38 -9.81
CA PRO A 184 -22.00 22.71 -9.91
C PRO A 184 -20.61 22.73 -10.58
N PHE A 185 -19.91 21.59 -10.60
CA PHE A 185 -18.54 21.47 -11.08
C PHE A 185 -18.45 20.87 -12.49
N LYS A 186 -19.57 20.58 -13.16
CA LYS A 186 -19.63 19.82 -14.42
C LYS A 186 -18.84 20.39 -15.59
N ASN A 187 -18.56 21.69 -15.55
CA ASN A 187 -17.84 22.40 -16.61
C ASN A 187 -16.32 22.47 -16.37
N LEU A 188 -15.82 21.96 -15.22
CA LEU A 188 -14.38 21.89 -14.95
C LEU A 188 -13.73 20.77 -15.76
N ASN A 189 -12.46 20.93 -16.11
CA ASN A 189 -11.65 19.80 -16.57
C ASN A 189 -10.94 19.12 -15.39
N LEU A 190 -10.56 17.84 -15.52
CA LEU A 190 -9.93 17.09 -14.43
C LEU A 190 -8.67 17.76 -13.87
N LYS A 191 -7.90 18.51 -14.67
CA LYS A 191 -6.69 19.19 -14.19
C LYS A 191 -6.99 20.36 -13.26
N GLU A 192 -8.11 21.04 -13.44
CA GLU A 192 -8.56 22.14 -12.57
C GLU A 192 -9.05 21.67 -11.19
N THR A 193 -9.25 20.35 -11.03
CA THR A 193 -9.99 19.81 -9.88
C THR A 193 -9.11 19.31 -8.73
N TYR A 194 -7.81 19.11 -8.92
CA TYR A 194 -6.95 18.47 -7.90
C TYR A 194 -6.89 19.22 -6.56
N PHE A 195 -7.01 20.54 -6.60
CA PHE A 195 -6.97 21.40 -5.40
C PHE A 195 -8.25 22.22 -5.21
N ASN A 196 -9.32 21.91 -5.94
CA ASN A 196 -10.62 22.54 -5.72
C ASN A 196 -11.26 21.99 -4.43
N ARG A 197 -11.22 22.81 -3.37
CA ARG A 197 -11.70 22.42 -2.04
C ARG A 197 -13.20 22.18 -1.98
N GLU A 198 -13.99 22.93 -2.74
CA GLU A 198 -15.44 22.79 -2.76
C GLU A 198 -15.84 21.48 -3.43
N LEU A 199 -15.21 21.15 -4.55
CA LEU A 199 -15.39 19.86 -5.21
C LEU A 199 -14.91 18.70 -4.33
N GLU A 200 -13.77 18.84 -3.64
CA GLU A 200 -13.30 17.82 -2.70
C GLU A 200 -14.35 17.56 -1.60
N GLN A 201 -14.91 18.62 -1.00
CA GLN A 201 -15.94 18.50 0.04
C GLN A 201 -17.22 17.85 -0.50
N ALA A 202 -17.67 18.26 -1.68
CA ALA A 202 -18.84 17.67 -2.35
C ALA A 202 -18.61 16.18 -2.66
N ALA A 203 -17.45 15.82 -3.21
CA ALA A 203 -17.11 14.44 -3.52
C ALA A 203 -17.00 13.57 -2.26
N VAL A 204 -16.41 14.09 -1.18
CA VAL A 204 -16.34 13.40 0.12
C VAL A 204 -17.74 13.19 0.70
N LYS A 205 -18.63 14.19 0.59
CA LYS A 205 -20.02 14.06 1.03
C LYS A 205 -20.77 13.00 0.22
N CYS A 206 -20.71 13.05 -1.11
CA CYS A 206 -21.34 12.08 -2.00
C CYS A 206 -20.86 10.65 -1.75
N SER A 207 -19.56 10.48 -1.53
CA SER A 207 -18.93 9.16 -1.42
C SER A 207 -18.96 8.57 -0.01
N LYS A 208 -19.46 9.30 1.01
CA LYS A 208 -19.33 8.94 2.43
C LYS A 208 -19.79 7.51 2.75
N THR A 209 -21.03 7.16 2.41
CA THR A 209 -21.59 5.82 2.68
C THR A 209 -20.78 4.73 2.00
N SER A 210 -20.40 4.96 0.73
CA SER A 210 -19.58 4.01 -0.02
C SER A 210 -18.15 3.91 0.53
N PHE A 211 -17.57 5.00 1.04
CA PHE A 211 -16.26 4.97 1.67
C PHE A 211 -16.29 4.14 2.96
N GLU A 212 -17.30 4.37 3.81
CA GLU A 212 -17.50 3.64 5.06
C GLU A 212 -17.68 2.13 4.81
N ALA A 213 -18.41 1.76 3.75
CA ALA A 213 -18.62 0.36 3.40
C ALA A 213 -17.42 -0.30 2.71
N LYS A 214 -16.81 0.39 1.72
CA LYS A 214 -15.87 -0.20 0.75
C LYS A 214 -14.40 0.01 1.11
N THR A 215 -14.05 1.07 1.85
CA THR A 215 -12.65 1.47 2.06
C THR A 215 -12.24 1.60 3.52
N LEU A 216 -13.11 2.13 4.39
CA LEU A 216 -12.81 2.31 5.81
C LEU A 216 -12.28 1.03 6.50
N PRO A 217 -12.80 -0.19 6.21
CA PRO A 217 -12.27 -1.43 6.78
C PRO A 217 -10.79 -1.69 6.44
N SER A 218 -10.25 -1.09 5.37
CA SER A 218 -8.84 -1.21 4.97
C SER A 218 -7.90 -0.29 5.74
N LEU A 219 -8.38 0.59 6.62
CA LEU A 219 -7.54 1.66 7.19
C LEU A 219 -6.97 1.40 8.59
N MET A 220 -7.28 0.26 9.21
CA MET A 220 -6.86 -0.04 10.58
C MET A 220 -5.34 -0.01 10.77
N ILE A 221 -4.58 -0.72 9.94
CA ILE A 221 -3.11 -0.72 10.06
C ILE A 221 -2.55 0.68 9.76
N ALA A 222 -3.06 1.37 8.73
CA ALA A 222 -2.59 2.71 8.37
C ALA A 222 -2.83 3.73 9.50
N SER A 223 -3.95 3.68 10.20
CA SER A 223 -4.26 4.59 11.32
C SER A 223 -3.44 4.29 12.57
N MET A 224 -3.05 3.03 12.77
CA MET A 224 -2.34 2.58 13.95
C MET A 224 -0.81 2.55 13.80
N VAL A 225 -0.29 2.39 12.57
CA VAL A 225 1.15 2.20 12.27
C VAL A 225 1.74 3.35 11.44
N GLY A 226 0.92 4.07 10.67
CA GLY A 226 1.39 5.11 9.76
C GLY A 226 1.84 4.57 8.40
N ASN A 227 2.61 5.37 7.65
CA ASN A 227 3.04 4.99 6.31
C ASN A 227 4.16 3.95 6.38
N MET A 228 3.91 2.76 5.83
CA MET A 228 4.93 1.73 5.73
C MET A 228 5.68 1.78 4.39
N TYR A 229 5.38 2.70 3.45
CA TYR A 229 5.83 2.67 2.04
C TYR A 229 5.34 1.45 1.24
N THR A 230 6.22 0.59 0.73
CA THR A 230 5.84 -0.55 -0.14
C THR A 230 4.81 -1.52 0.45
N PRO A 231 4.80 -1.81 1.77
CA PRO A 231 3.78 -2.64 2.40
C PRO A 231 2.45 -1.92 2.61
N SER A 232 2.35 -0.58 2.49
CA SER A 232 1.14 0.17 2.90
C SER A 232 -0.14 -0.29 2.19
N LEU A 233 -0.08 -0.58 0.89
CA LEU A 233 -1.25 -1.11 0.16
C LEU A 233 -1.68 -2.49 0.71
N TYR A 234 -0.70 -3.34 1.02
CA TYR A 234 -0.95 -4.70 1.50
C TYR A 234 -1.35 -4.74 2.98
N GLY A 235 -0.88 -3.79 3.79
CA GLY A 235 -1.43 -3.51 5.11
C GLY A 235 -2.90 -3.10 5.03
N GLY A 236 -3.28 -2.39 3.96
CA GLY A 236 -4.67 -2.10 3.64
C GLY A 236 -5.50 -3.37 3.36
N LEU A 237 -4.97 -4.27 2.53
CA LEU A 237 -5.60 -5.57 2.26
C LEU A 237 -5.73 -6.42 3.52
N VAL A 238 -4.68 -6.51 4.34
CA VAL A 238 -4.73 -7.23 5.62
C VAL A 238 -5.79 -6.62 6.54
N SER A 239 -5.84 -5.28 6.65
CA SER A 239 -6.85 -4.59 7.46
C SER A 239 -8.27 -4.92 7.01
N LEU A 240 -8.52 -4.94 5.69
CA LEU A 240 -9.82 -5.33 5.13
C LEU A 240 -10.18 -6.78 5.52
N LEU A 241 -9.23 -7.71 5.38
CA LEU A 241 -9.45 -9.12 5.68
C LEU A 241 -9.77 -9.38 7.16
N VAL A 242 -9.07 -8.71 8.09
CA VAL A 242 -9.28 -8.92 9.54
C VAL A 242 -10.52 -8.19 10.08
N ASN A 243 -11.00 -7.15 9.39
CA ASN A 243 -12.22 -6.41 9.76
C ASN A 243 -13.50 -6.98 9.11
N LYS A 244 -13.41 -8.11 8.41
CA LYS A 244 -14.52 -8.76 7.71
C LYS A 244 -14.56 -10.25 8.05
N ASN A 245 -15.74 -10.84 7.93
CA ASN A 245 -15.89 -12.29 8.04
C ASN A 245 -15.89 -12.93 6.64
N ALA A 246 -15.71 -14.26 6.58
CA ALA A 246 -15.67 -14.99 5.32
C ALA A 246 -16.92 -14.71 4.47
N GLU A 247 -18.12 -14.82 5.06
CA GLU A 247 -19.40 -14.58 4.38
C GLU A 247 -19.44 -13.25 3.62
N SER A 248 -18.98 -12.17 4.25
CA SER A 248 -18.95 -10.84 3.63
C SER A 248 -17.91 -10.69 2.52
N LEU A 249 -16.91 -11.57 2.46
CA LEU A 249 -15.80 -11.55 1.50
C LEU A 249 -15.98 -12.54 0.34
N LEU A 250 -16.76 -13.61 0.48
CA LEU A 250 -16.87 -14.64 -0.55
C LEU A 250 -17.34 -14.07 -1.89
N GLY A 251 -16.58 -14.35 -2.94
CA GLY A 251 -16.90 -13.88 -4.30
C GLY A 251 -16.77 -12.38 -4.49
N LYS A 252 -16.19 -11.63 -3.55
CA LYS A 252 -16.07 -10.18 -3.63
C LYS A 252 -14.89 -9.72 -4.47
N ARG A 253 -15.09 -8.58 -5.14
CA ARG A 253 -14.08 -7.89 -5.94
C ARG A 253 -13.43 -6.77 -5.13
N ILE A 254 -12.10 -6.76 -5.06
CA ILE A 254 -11.32 -5.75 -4.34
C ILE A 254 -10.51 -4.94 -5.34
N GLY A 255 -10.77 -3.64 -5.43
CA GLY A 255 -9.94 -2.69 -6.19
C GLY A 255 -8.67 -2.36 -5.42
N MET A 256 -7.52 -2.39 -6.09
CA MET A 256 -6.21 -2.15 -5.51
C MET A 256 -5.53 -1.02 -6.26
N PHE A 257 -5.15 0.06 -5.56
CA PHE A 257 -4.37 1.16 -6.14
C PHE A 257 -3.00 1.28 -5.47
N SER A 258 -1.95 0.96 -6.21
CA SER A 258 -0.56 1.14 -5.79
C SER A 258 0.03 2.38 -6.43
N TYR A 259 0.72 3.18 -5.63
CA TYR A 259 1.41 4.39 -6.05
C TYR A 259 2.81 4.41 -5.44
N GLY A 260 3.79 4.87 -6.20
CA GLY A 260 5.10 5.27 -5.71
C GLY A 260 5.57 6.50 -6.48
N SER A 261 6.03 7.51 -5.76
CA SER A 261 6.57 8.77 -6.31
C SER A 261 7.72 8.57 -7.31
N GLY A 262 7.92 9.57 -8.17
CA GLY A 262 8.90 9.55 -9.26
C GLY A 262 8.39 9.50 -10.71
N LEU A 263 7.22 8.96 -11.10
CA LEU A 263 6.26 8.12 -10.40
C LEU A 263 5.97 6.82 -11.18
N ALA A 264 5.57 5.78 -10.44
CA ALA A 264 4.99 4.57 -10.97
C ALA A 264 3.73 4.20 -10.19
N SER A 265 2.67 3.85 -10.90
CA SER A 265 1.39 3.49 -10.29
C SER A 265 0.67 2.41 -11.09
N SER A 266 -0.15 1.63 -10.39
CA SER A 266 -1.08 0.71 -11.04
C SER A 266 -2.36 0.55 -10.24
N MET A 267 -3.47 0.51 -10.97
CA MET A 267 -4.71 -0.06 -10.49
C MET A 267 -4.89 -1.48 -11.03
N PHE A 268 -5.28 -2.39 -10.14
CA PHE A 268 -5.62 -3.77 -10.48
C PHE A 268 -6.77 -4.22 -9.57
N SER A 269 -7.32 -5.39 -9.81
CA SER A 269 -8.31 -5.96 -8.89
C SER A 269 -8.04 -7.40 -8.54
N LEU A 270 -8.50 -7.74 -7.34
CA LEU A 270 -8.46 -9.07 -6.79
C LEU A 270 -9.88 -9.62 -6.69
N GLN A 271 -9.99 -10.94 -6.78
CA GLN A 271 -11.22 -11.69 -6.66
C GLN A 271 -11.06 -12.69 -5.52
N VAL A 272 -11.89 -12.52 -4.49
CA VAL A 272 -11.97 -13.48 -3.38
C VAL A 272 -12.72 -14.72 -3.87
N SER A 273 -12.22 -15.90 -3.50
CA SER A 273 -12.84 -17.18 -3.79
C SER A 273 -14.27 -17.25 -3.27
N LYS A 274 -15.12 -18.02 -3.95
CA LYS A 274 -16.46 -18.39 -3.43
C LYS A 274 -16.42 -19.59 -2.49
N ASP A 275 -15.27 -20.26 -2.42
CA ASP A 275 -15.02 -21.42 -1.55
C ASP A 275 -14.55 -20.97 -0.17
N ALA A 276 -15.44 -21.08 0.82
CA ALA A 276 -15.17 -20.75 2.22
C ALA A 276 -13.98 -21.53 2.79
N GLY A 277 -13.82 -22.81 2.41
CA GLY A 277 -12.73 -23.66 2.88
C GLY A 277 -11.34 -23.16 2.47
N ARG A 278 -11.24 -22.29 1.47
CA ARG A 278 -9.98 -21.61 1.10
C ARG A 278 -9.80 -20.28 1.83
N VAL A 279 -10.89 -19.55 2.06
CA VAL A 279 -10.85 -18.19 2.63
C VAL A 279 -10.68 -18.22 4.14
N GLU A 280 -11.40 -19.09 4.85
CA GLU A 280 -11.36 -19.17 6.31
C GLU A 280 -9.96 -19.44 6.88
N PRO A 281 -9.13 -20.35 6.33
CA PRO A 281 -7.76 -20.54 6.82
C PRO A 281 -6.89 -19.29 6.68
N LEU A 282 -7.06 -18.53 5.59
CA LEU A 282 -6.36 -17.26 5.42
C LEU A 282 -6.78 -16.25 6.50
N LEU A 283 -8.08 -16.10 6.74
CA LEU A 283 -8.59 -15.18 7.77
C LEU A 283 -8.12 -15.60 9.17
N ALA A 284 -8.16 -16.89 9.49
CA ALA A 284 -7.67 -17.43 10.75
C ALA A 284 -6.18 -17.12 10.96
N SER A 285 -5.35 -17.22 9.92
CA SER A 285 -3.92 -16.91 9.99
C SER A 285 -3.60 -15.42 10.26
N LEU A 286 -4.57 -14.53 10.06
CA LEU A 286 -4.46 -13.09 10.27
C LEU A 286 -5.20 -12.62 11.53
N GLY A 287 -5.90 -13.52 12.24
CA GLY A 287 -6.83 -13.18 13.32
C GLY A 287 -6.17 -12.56 14.56
N ASP A 288 -4.86 -12.75 14.74
CA ASP A 288 -4.11 -12.18 15.85
C ASP A 288 -3.67 -10.73 15.62
N ILE A 289 -3.78 -10.20 14.39
CA ILE A 289 -3.24 -8.89 14.02
C ILE A 289 -3.84 -7.73 14.82
N PRO A 290 -5.17 -7.64 15.04
CA PRO A 290 -5.74 -6.60 15.90
C PRO A 290 -5.12 -6.63 17.31
N SER A 291 -5.01 -7.82 17.92
CA SER A 291 -4.41 -7.96 19.26
C SER A 291 -2.93 -7.59 19.28
N ARG A 292 -2.18 -7.88 18.21
CA ARG A 292 -0.78 -7.47 18.07
C ARG A 292 -0.61 -5.95 17.97
N LEU A 293 -1.54 -5.25 17.33
CA LEU A 293 -1.53 -3.80 17.25
C LEU A 293 -1.84 -3.16 18.61
N GLU A 294 -2.77 -3.73 19.37
CA GLU A 294 -3.13 -3.28 20.72
C GLU A 294 -2.03 -3.59 21.76
N ALA A 295 -1.27 -4.67 21.57
CA ALA A 295 -0.18 -5.06 22.47
C ALA A 295 1.08 -4.18 22.38
N ARG A 296 1.10 -3.18 21.50
CA ARG A 296 2.26 -2.29 21.34
C ARG A 296 2.39 -1.33 22.51
N THR A 297 3.63 -0.95 22.83
CA THR A 297 3.93 0.03 23.87
C THR A 297 3.97 1.43 23.27
N ALA A 298 3.15 2.34 23.80
CA ALA A 298 3.24 3.75 23.45
C ALA A 298 4.48 4.39 24.10
N LEU A 299 5.23 5.16 23.32
CA LEU A 299 6.38 5.94 23.81
C LEU A 299 6.04 7.43 23.87
N PRO A 300 6.55 8.18 24.86
CA PRO A 300 6.46 9.63 24.88
C PRO A 300 7.11 10.25 23.62
N PRO A 301 6.56 11.35 23.06
CA PRO A 301 7.11 11.99 21.86
C PRO A 301 8.59 12.41 21.95
N ALA A 302 9.06 12.75 23.16
CA ALA A 302 10.46 13.10 23.42
C ALA A 302 11.40 11.89 23.24
N GLU A 303 10.99 10.71 23.73
CA GLU A 303 11.73 9.46 23.54
C GLU A 303 11.74 9.04 22.07
N PHE A 304 10.59 9.12 21.39
CA PHE A 304 10.50 8.87 19.95
C PHE A 304 11.46 9.78 19.15
N THR A 305 11.51 11.07 19.48
CA THR A 305 12.41 12.02 18.82
C THR A 305 13.88 11.67 19.06
N THR A 306 14.22 11.21 20.28
CA THR A 306 15.57 10.75 20.62
C THR A 306 15.96 9.50 19.82
N ILE A 307 15.03 8.54 19.66
CA ILE A 307 15.25 7.34 18.83
C ILE A 307 15.49 7.72 17.36
N LEU A 308 14.69 8.64 16.82
CA LEU A 308 14.90 9.13 15.45
C LEU A 308 16.26 9.81 15.28
N LYS A 309 16.71 10.57 16.29
CA LYS A 309 18.04 11.19 16.26
C LYS A 309 19.16 10.16 16.30
N ALA A 310 19.07 9.15 17.17
CA ALA A 310 20.04 8.06 17.22
C ALA A 310 20.08 7.26 15.90
N LYS A 311 18.94 7.09 15.22
CA LYS A 311 18.86 6.48 13.89
C LYS A 311 19.55 7.32 12.82
N GLU A 312 19.29 8.63 12.79
CA GLU A 312 19.99 9.56 11.90
C GLU A 312 21.50 9.51 12.15
N ASP A 313 21.92 9.59 13.41
CA ASP A 313 23.33 9.59 13.79
C ASP A 313 24.01 8.24 13.52
N SER A 314 23.29 7.13 13.36
CA SER A 314 23.86 5.82 13.03
C SER A 314 23.76 5.45 11.54
N TYR A 315 23.08 6.26 10.74
CA TYR A 315 22.93 6.02 9.31
C TYR A 315 24.31 6.01 8.62
N ASN A 316 24.56 5.00 7.79
CA ASN A 316 25.83 4.78 7.09
C ASN A 316 27.10 4.71 7.97
N LYS A 317 26.98 4.41 9.27
CA LYS A 317 28.15 4.23 10.16
C LYS A 317 28.64 2.78 10.25
N ALA A 318 29.95 2.64 10.28
CA ALA A 318 30.67 1.39 10.57
C ALA A 318 32.01 1.72 11.26
N PRO A 319 32.43 0.97 12.29
CA PRO A 319 31.64 -0.04 13.00
C PRO A 319 30.49 0.58 13.81
N TYR A 320 29.46 -0.22 14.09
CA TYR A 320 28.31 0.20 14.90
C TYR A 320 27.69 -0.99 15.64
N GLN A 321 27.36 -0.80 16.92
CA GLN A 321 26.64 -1.80 17.72
C GLN A 321 25.39 -1.14 18.31
N PRO A 322 24.18 -1.62 17.98
CA PRO A 322 22.95 -1.14 18.60
C PRO A 322 22.97 -1.37 20.12
N THR A 323 22.55 -0.36 20.88
CA THR A 323 22.52 -0.39 22.36
C THR A 323 21.11 -0.42 22.95
N ALA A 324 20.08 -0.35 22.09
CA ALA A 324 18.68 -0.37 22.53
C ALA A 324 18.35 -1.72 23.20
N SER A 325 17.55 -1.67 24.28
CA SER A 325 17.10 -2.90 24.94
C SER A 325 16.28 -3.74 23.95
N LEU A 326 16.54 -5.05 23.98
CA LEU A 326 15.76 -6.02 23.21
C LEU A 326 14.42 -6.31 23.86
N ASP A 327 14.18 -5.93 25.12
CA ASP A 327 13.02 -6.29 25.96
C ASP A 327 11.68 -5.85 25.38
N THR A 328 11.68 -4.87 24.48
CA THR A 328 10.49 -4.37 23.77
C THR A 328 10.11 -5.18 22.53
N LEU A 329 11.00 -6.04 22.02
CA LEU A 329 10.73 -6.87 20.84
C LEU A 329 9.87 -8.09 21.20
N THR A 330 8.99 -8.58 20.35
CA THR A 330 8.31 -9.86 20.64
C THR A 330 9.23 -11.05 20.37
N SER A 331 8.97 -12.19 21.02
CA SER A 331 9.67 -13.46 20.71
C SER A 331 9.62 -13.75 19.19
N GLY A 332 10.72 -14.26 18.65
CA GLY A 332 10.89 -14.57 17.23
C GLY A 332 11.31 -13.39 16.35
N THR A 333 11.38 -12.15 16.87
CA THR A 333 11.81 -10.96 16.12
C THR A 333 13.30 -11.02 15.78
N TYR A 334 13.64 -10.81 14.52
CA TYR A 334 15.03 -10.63 14.10
C TYR A 334 15.50 -9.21 14.41
N TYR A 335 16.75 -9.07 14.88
CA TYR A 335 17.34 -7.77 15.24
C TYR A 335 18.80 -7.68 14.80
N LEU A 336 19.30 -6.46 14.61
CA LEU A 336 20.69 -6.18 14.27
C LEU A 336 21.56 -6.34 15.53
N ILE A 337 22.58 -7.21 15.47
CA ILE A 337 23.58 -7.38 16.53
C ILE A 337 24.69 -6.35 16.38
N GLU A 338 25.22 -6.20 15.17
CA GLU A 338 26.35 -5.30 14.87
C GLU A 338 26.48 -5.02 13.38
N VAL A 339 27.21 -3.95 13.07
CA VAL A 339 27.79 -3.62 11.77
C VAL A 339 29.30 -3.53 11.97
N ASP A 340 30.06 -4.38 11.28
CA ASP A 340 31.51 -4.39 11.42
C ASP A 340 32.20 -3.30 10.57
N PRO A 341 33.54 -3.10 10.67
CA PRO A 341 34.25 -2.07 9.90
C PRO A 341 34.22 -2.25 8.37
N GLN A 342 33.73 -3.39 7.87
CA GLN A 342 33.51 -3.66 6.44
C GLN A 342 32.02 -3.58 6.06
N TYR A 343 31.20 -2.95 6.91
CA TYR A 343 29.76 -2.77 6.69
C TYR A 343 28.94 -4.08 6.64
N ARG A 344 29.51 -5.22 7.06
CA ARG A 344 28.78 -6.49 7.13
C ARG A 344 27.89 -6.47 8.37
N ARG A 345 26.65 -6.93 8.21
CA ARG A 345 25.62 -6.91 9.27
C ARG A 345 25.39 -8.31 9.81
N THR A 346 25.42 -8.45 11.13
CA THR A 346 25.10 -9.68 11.84
C THR A 346 23.75 -9.54 12.52
N TYR A 347 22.91 -10.58 12.45
CA TYR A 347 21.55 -10.57 12.98
C TYR A 347 21.34 -11.66 14.01
N GLY A 348 20.59 -11.33 15.06
CA GLY A 348 20.08 -12.27 16.06
C GLY A 348 18.58 -12.46 15.91
N ARG A 349 18.04 -13.43 16.65
CA ARG A 349 16.59 -13.65 16.75
C ARG A 349 16.24 -13.72 18.23
N ARG A 350 15.30 -12.88 18.68
CA ARG A 350 14.82 -12.92 20.06
C ARG A 350 14.18 -14.29 20.31
N PRO A 351 14.58 -15.01 21.38
CA PRO A 351 14.01 -16.31 21.71
C PRO A 351 12.51 -16.22 22.00
#